data_AF-A0A1C5WH72-F1
#
_entry.id   AF-A0A1C5WH72-F1
#
_cell.length_a   1.000
_cell.length_b   1.000
_cell.length_c   1.000
_cell.angle_alpha   90.00
_cell.angle_beta   90.00
_cell.angle_gamma   90.00
#
_symmetry.space_group_name_H-M   'P 1'
#
loop_
_entity.id
_entity.type
_entity.pdbx_description
1 polymer ?
#
loop_
_entity_poly.entity_id
_entity_poly.type
_entity_poly.pdbx_seq_one_letter_code
_entity_poly.pdbx_strand_id
1 'polypeptide(L)'
;MEKVQNEEQTIEVFESDIDLYLKLFCEEQNIEDLKTESQSVWNAALMYVKRHVFPTSDTLKLKNNIINTNGIMDSTYNSYNYDLVDNVCDYYIYLCMRYDKEVSAIGFSLLTGIDRYTIATWRDGGNKLSTRSSDIGKKIYDYREESLSNKLVTGKQNPVGVLGVLNRHYAWNLPGVSKERTSERALTASELPKLGEVKRIESEKD
;
A
#
# COMPACT_ATOMS: atom_id res chain seq x y z
N MET A 1 19.13 13.41 29.14
CA MET A 1 18.40 12.14 29.06
C MET A 1 19.38 11.08 28.64
N GLU A 2 19.53 10.10 29.51
CA GLU A 2 20.45 8.99 29.42
C GLU A 2 20.12 8.16 28.17
N LYS A 3 21.12 7.88 27.32
CA LYS A 3 20.95 7.00 26.18
C LYS A 3 20.72 5.59 26.72
N VAL A 4 19.48 5.14 26.69
CA VAL A 4 19.12 3.75 26.96
C VAL A 4 19.88 2.88 25.96
N GLN A 5 20.49 1.83 26.53
CA GLN A 5 21.39 0.89 25.88
C GLN A 5 20.66 0.12 24.78
N ASN A 6 21.43 -0.40 23.81
CA ASN A 6 20.97 -1.28 22.73
C ASN A 6 20.21 -2.50 23.30
N GLU A 7 18.92 -2.38 23.52
CA GLU A 7 18.04 -3.53 23.58
C GLU A 7 18.01 -4.15 22.18
N GLU A 8 18.10 -5.48 22.09
CA GLU A 8 17.89 -6.16 20.81
C GLU A 8 16.51 -5.76 20.29
N GLN A 9 16.48 -5.07 19.14
CA GLN A 9 15.24 -4.64 18.51
C GLN A 9 14.47 -5.87 18.00
N THR A 10 13.69 -6.48 18.88
CA THR A 10 12.75 -7.55 18.58
C THR A 10 11.44 -6.96 18.06
N ILE A 11 10.59 -7.80 17.46
CA ILE A 11 9.28 -7.38 17.00
C ILE A 11 8.41 -6.84 18.14
N GLU A 12 8.43 -7.50 19.31
CA GLU A 12 7.64 -7.11 20.48
C GLU A 12 8.00 -5.70 20.98
N VAL A 13 9.28 -5.33 20.89
CA VAL A 13 9.75 -3.97 21.21
C VAL A 13 9.16 -2.96 20.23
N PHE A 14 9.20 -3.24 18.92
CA PHE A 14 8.62 -2.34 17.92
C PHE A 14 7.10 -2.17 18.09
N GLU A 15 6.35 -3.24 18.32
CA GLU A 15 4.90 -3.15 18.56
C GLU A 15 4.60 -2.30 19.79
N SER A 16 5.31 -2.56 20.90
CA SER A 16 5.15 -1.82 22.15
C SER A 16 5.48 -0.33 22.00
N ASP A 17 6.57 -0.01 21.31
CA ASP A 17 6.98 1.38 21.06
C ASP A 17 6.01 2.09 20.12
N ILE A 18 5.52 1.42 19.08
CA ILE A 18 4.50 2.00 18.18
C ILE A 18 3.24 2.33 18.99
N ASP A 19 2.75 1.41 19.84
CA ASP A 19 1.59 1.65 20.69
C ASP A 19 1.83 2.80 21.68
N LEU A 20 3.01 2.87 22.28
CA LEU A 20 3.39 3.95 23.20
C LEU A 20 3.33 5.31 22.51
N TYR A 21 4.01 5.46 21.37
CA TYR A 21 4.07 6.74 20.68
C TYR A 21 2.76 7.12 19.98
N LEU A 22 1.92 6.14 19.62
CA LEU A 22 0.57 6.41 19.15
C LEU A 22 -0.29 6.99 20.28
N LYS A 23 -0.21 6.43 21.49
CA LYS A 23 -0.92 6.96 22.68
C LYS A 23 -0.44 8.36 23.05
N LEU A 24 0.87 8.57 23.10
CA LEU A 24 1.45 9.88 23.37
C LEU A 24 1.00 10.93 22.35
N PHE A 25 0.95 10.59 21.06
CA PHE A 25 0.40 11.48 20.04
C PHE A 25 -1.07 11.84 20.32
N CYS A 26 -1.89 10.85 20.69
CA CYS A 26 -3.29 11.11 21.06
C CYS A 26 -3.42 12.02 22.29
N GLU A 27 -2.62 11.78 23.32
CA GLU A 27 -2.59 12.60 24.54
C GLU A 27 -2.17 14.05 24.23
N GLU A 28 -1.08 14.25 23.48
CA GLU A 28 -0.59 15.59 23.12
C GLU A 28 -1.58 16.39 22.26
N GLN A 29 -2.33 15.70 21.39
CA GLN A 29 -3.29 16.33 20.48
C GLN A 29 -4.73 16.34 21.03
N ASN A 30 -4.97 15.84 22.25
CA ASN A 30 -6.31 15.67 22.85
C ASN A 30 -7.27 14.86 21.96
N ILE A 31 -6.80 13.75 21.40
CA ILE A 31 -7.59 12.83 20.58
C ILE A 31 -8.12 11.69 21.46
N GLU A 32 -9.43 11.59 21.60
CA GLU A 32 -10.08 10.53 22.40
C GLU A 32 -10.17 9.19 21.66
N ASP A 33 -10.58 9.20 20.38
CA ASP A 33 -10.72 8.00 19.57
C ASP A 33 -10.16 8.19 18.17
N LEU A 34 -9.03 7.53 17.88
CA LEU A 34 -8.44 7.56 16.55
C LEU A 34 -9.39 7.05 15.46
N LYS A 35 -10.40 6.22 15.76
CA LYS A 35 -11.35 5.73 14.74
C LYS A 35 -12.11 6.86 14.06
N THR A 36 -12.52 7.86 14.82
CA THR A 36 -13.32 8.99 14.31
C THR A 36 -12.48 10.02 13.56
N GLU A 37 -11.17 10.02 13.79
CA GLU A 37 -10.27 11.00 13.19
C GLU A 37 -10.08 10.84 11.68
N SER A 38 -9.70 11.93 11.02
CA SER A 38 -9.44 11.90 9.57
C SER A 38 -8.23 11.05 9.20
N GLN A 39 -8.18 10.58 7.95
CA GLN A 39 -7.00 9.88 7.41
C GLN A 39 -5.73 10.77 7.48
N SER A 40 -5.87 12.09 7.42
CA SER A 40 -4.75 13.03 7.56
C SER A 40 -4.18 13.05 8.98
N VAL A 41 -5.03 13.03 9.99
CA VAL A 41 -4.60 12.94 11.41
C VAL A 41 -3.92 11.59 11.67
N TRP A 42 -4.47 10.51 11.12
CA TRP A 42 -3.81 9.19 11.15
C TRP A 42 -2.41 9.22 10.53
N ASN A 43 -2.27 9.82 9.33
CA ASN A 43 -0.98 9.95 8.68
C ASN A 43 0.02 10.79 9.51
N ALA A 44 -0.44 11.84 10.19
CA ALA A 44 0.39 12.62 11.11
C ALA A 44 0.83 11.80 12.33
N ALA A 45 -0.05 10.95 12.87
CA ALA A 45 0.29 10.03 13.95
C ALA A 45 1.38 9.04 13.52
N LEU A 46 1.28 8.46 12.32
CA LEU A 46 2.32 7.58 11.78
C LEU A 46 3.67 8.31 11.63
N MET A 47 3.66 9.56 11.16
CA MET A 47 4.87 10.39 11.09
C MET A 47 5.45 10.73 12.46
N TYR A 48 4.60 10.86 13.49
CA TYR A 48 5.04 11.03 14.88
C TYR A 48 5.74 9.75 15.36
N VAL A 49 5.08 8.59 15.25
CA VAL A 49 5.65 7.28 15.59
C VAL A 49 6.98 7.06 14.86
N LYS A 50 7.06 7.32 13.56
CA LYS A 50 8.29 7.19 12.77
C LYS A 50 9.46 7.95 13.37
N ARG A 51 9.24 9.18 13.85
CA ARG A 51 10.32 10.02 14.41
C ARG A 51 10.93 9.41 15.67
N HIS A 52 10.17 8.63 16.42
CA HIS A 52 10.60 8.05 17.68
C HIS A 52 11.04 6.59 17.54
N VAL A 53 10.28 5.78 16.82
CA VAL A 53 10.49 4.33 16.68
C VAL A 53 11.42 3.98 15.51
N PHE A 54 11.32 4.71 14.40
CA PHE A 54 12.12 4.49 13.19
C PHE A 54 12.94 5.74 12.82
N PRO A 55 13.80 6.23 13.73
CA PRO A 55 14.47 7.52 13.57
C PRO A 55 15.40 7.56 12.36
N THR A 56 16.04 6.42 12.05
CA THR A 56 16.99 6.28 10.94
C THR A 56 16.46 5.32 9.87
N SER A 57 16.85 5.57 8.62
CA SER A 57 16.51 4.71 7.48
C SER A 57 17.14 3.30 7.56
N ASP A 58 18.08 3.10 8.49
CA ASP A 58 18.76 1.82 8.70
C ASP A 58 18.09 0.95 9.77
N THR A 59 17.06 1.46 10.46
CA THR A 59 16.38 0.74 11.56
C THR A 59 15.93 -0.66 11.12
N LEU A 60 15.30 -0.77 9.95
CA LEU A 60 14.78 -2.03 9.40
C LEU A 60 15.75 -2.74 8.44
N LYS A 61 17.01 -2.29 8.34
CA LYS A 61 18.01 -2.92 7.47
C LYS A 61 18.71 -4.09 8.15
N LEU A 62 19.21 -5.02 7.33
CA LEU A 62 20.06 -6.09 7.82
C LEU A 62 21.30 -5.49 8.49
N LYS A 63 21.61 -5.98 9.70
CA LYS A 63 22.79 -5.56 10.48
C LYS A 63 23.99 -6.47 10.25
N ASN A 64 23.73 -7.73 9.88
CA ASN A 64 24.76 -8.74 9.63
C ASN A 64 25.00 -8.88 8.13
N ASN A 65 26.27 -8.91 7.73
CA ASN A 65 26.65 -9.10 6.33
C ASN A 65 26.16 -10.43 5.78
N ILE A 66 25.81 -10.43 4.49
CA ILE A 66 25.48 -11.65 3.76
C ILE A 66 26.81 -12.22 3.26
N ILE A 67 27.12 -13.45 3.64
CA ILE A 67 28.30 -14.17 3.13
C ILE A 67 27.98 -14.57 1.69
N ASN A 68 28.70 -13.99 0.74
CA ASN A 68 28.56 -14.32 -0.68
C ASN A 68 29.86 -14.96 -1.16
N THR A 69 29.84 -16.28 -1.35
CA THR A 69 31.02 -17.04 -1.82
C THR A 69 31.51 -16.61 -3.22
N ASN A 70 30.68 -15.87 -3.98
CA ASN A 70 31.01 -15.31 -5.29
C ASN A 70 31.30 -13.80 -5.25
N GLY A 71 31.24 -13.17 -4.08
CA GLY A 71 31.47 -11.74 -3.89
C GLY A 71 32.93 -11.43 -3.54
N ILE A 72 33.41 -10.24 -3.91
CA ILE A 72 34.76 -9.76 -3.53
C ILE A 72 34.81 -9.38 -2.03
N MET A 73 33.67 -9.02 -1.45
CA MET A 73 33.54 -8.64 -0.04
C MET A 73 32.13 -8.97 0.48
N ASP A 74 32.07 -9.34 1.75
CA ASP A 74 30.82 -9.51 2.47
C ASP A 74 30.16 -8.15 2.72
N SER A 75 28.88 -8.04 2.42
CA SER A 75 28.09 -6.83 2.61
C SER A 75 26.62 -7.18 2.78
N THR A 76 25.85 -6.27 3.37
CA THR A 76 24.38 -6.37 3.40
C THR A 76 23.75 -5.93 2.07
N TYR A 77 24.52 -5.33 1.16
CA TYR A 77 24.01 -4.69 -0.07
C TYR A 77 22.87 -3.70 0.19
N ASN A 78 22.89 -3.05 1.36
CA ASN A 78 21.85 -2.12 1.80
C ASN A 78 20.44 -2.74 1.82
N SER A 79 20.36 -4.06 2.01
CA SER A 79 19.10 -4.80 2.01
C SER A 79 18.33 -4.64 3.33
N TYR A 80 17.01 -4.74 3.21
CA TYR A 80 16.13 -4.77 4.37
C TYR A 80 16.13 -6.15 5.02
N ASN A 81 15.93 -6.18 6.34
CA ASN A 81 15.56 -7.41 7.03
C ASN A 81 14.08 -7.68 6.71
N TYR A 82 13.82 -8.45 5.66
CA TYR A 82 12.45 -8.65 5.16
C TYR A 82 11.54 -9.37 6.16
N ASP A 83 12.06 -10.23 7.04
CA ASP A 83 11.25 -10.86 8.09
C ASP A 83 10.78 -9.80 9.11
N LEU A 84 11.69 -8.92 9.53
CA LEU A 84 11.35 -7.83 10.42
C LEU A 84 10.37 -6.84 9.77
N VAL A 85 10.61 -6.48 8.50
CA VAL A 85 9.70 -5.59 7.75
C VAL A 85 8.31 -6.21 7.60
N ASP A 86 8.22 -7.52 7.33
CA ASP A 86 6.94 -8.21 7.17
C ASP A 86 6.14 -8.21 8.48
N ASN A 87 6.80 -8.47 9.61
CA ASN A 87 6.15 -8.40 10.92
C ASN A 87 5.65 -6.98 11.27
N VAL A 88 6.47 -5.95 11.00
CA VAL A 88 6.04 -4.55 11.18
C VAL A 88 4.89 -4.19 10.21
N CYS A 89 4.88 -4.76 9.01
CA CYS A 89 3.79 -4.61 8.05
C CYS A 89 2.49 -5.23 8.58
N ASP A 90 2.55 -6.44 9.14
CA ASP A 90 1.39 -7.10 9.73
C ASP A 90 0.80 -6.27 10.88
N TYR A 91 1.66 -5.72 11.74
CA TYR A 91 1.21 -4.85 12.82
C TYR A 91 0.62 -3.52 12.32
N TYR A 92 1.21 -2.91 11.29
CA TYR A 92 0.62 -1.74 10.63
C TYR A 92 -0.77 -2.01 10.07
N ILE A 93 -0.95 -3.15 9.38
CA ILE A 93 -2.25 -3.58 8.84
C ILE A 93 -3.24 -3.77 9.99
N TYR A 94 -2.83 -4.43 11.07
CA TYR A 94 -3.64 -4.60 12.27
C TYR A 94 -4.12 -3.26 12.83
N LEU A 95 -3.23 -2.27 12.97
CA LEU A 95 -3.59 -0.94 13.46
C LEU A 95 -4.59 -0.24 12.54
N CYS A 96 -4.37 -0.28 11.22
CA CYS A 96 -5.31 0.30 10.27
C CYS A 96 -6.70 -0.34 10.39
N MET A 97 -6.78 -1.67 10.47
CA MET A 97 -8.06 -2.36 10.64
C MET A 97 -8.71 -2.05 11.99
N ARG A 98 -7.93 -2.01 13.08
CA ARG A 98 -8.40 -1.69 14.42
C ARG A 98 -8.98 -0.28 14.53
N TYR A 99 -8.36 0.69 13.86
CA TYR A 99 -8.76 2.10 13.89
C TYR A 99 -9.59 2.54 12.67
N ASP A 100 -10.10 1.60 11.87
CA ASP A 100 -10.90 1.88 10.68
C ASP A 100 -10.22 2.88 9.70
N LYS A 101 -8.92 2.67 9.45
CA LYS A 101 -8.10 3.48 8.53
C LYS A 101 -7.78 2.73 7.25
N GLU A 102 -7.54 3.48 6.19
CA GLU A 102 -7.08 2.92 4.92
C GLU A 102 -5.67 2.34 5.09
N VAL A 103 -5.49 1.06 4.74
CA VAL A 103 -4.16 0.49 4.55
C VAL A 103 -3.61 1.07 3.25
N SER A 104 -2.40 1.62 3.28
CA SER A 104 -1.74 2.09 2.05
C SER A 104 -0.22 2.00 2.12
N ALA A 105 0.42 1.87 0.96
CA ALA A 105 1.87 1.93 0.83
C ALA A 105 2.45 3.28 1.30
N ILE A 106 1.67 4.37 1.12
CA ILE A 106 2.04 5.69 1.64
C ILE A 106 2.01 5.69 3.17
N GLY A 107 0.93 5.19 3.79
CA GLY A 107 0.86 5.11 5.26
C GLY A 107 1.98 4.24 5.84
N PHE A 108 2.28 3.09 5.21
CA PHE A 108 3.40 2.25 5.64
C PHE A 108 4.75 2.96 5.52
N SER A 109 4.93 3.74 4.46
CA SER A 109 6.10 4.62 4.27
C SER A 109 6.18 5.70 5.35
N LEU A 110 5.05 6.32 5.73
CA LEU A 110 5.01 7.33 6.79
C LEU A 110 5.33 6.75 8.17
N LEU A 111 4.96 5.50 8.44
CA LEU A 111 5.29 4.79 9.68
C LEU A 111 6.77 4.39 9.75
N THR A 112 7.27 3.73 8.70
CA THR A 112 8.58 3.05 8.75
C THR A 112 9.73 3.90 8.20
N GLY A 113 9.42 4.92 7.40
CA GLY A 113 10.39 5.68 6.64
C GLY A 113 10.94 4.97 5.40
N ILE A 114 10.47 3.76 5.07
CA ILE A 114 10.81 3.09 3.81
C ILE A 114 10.18 3.88 2.66
N ASP A 115 10.95 4.23 1.65
CA ASP A 115 10.44 5.05 0.55
C ASP A 115 9.26 4.38 -0.19
N ARG A 116 8.23 5.18 -0.50
CA ARG A 116 6.99 4.69 -1.14
C ARG A 116 7.24 4.01 -2.49
N TYR A 117 8.24 4.46 -3.26
CA TYR A 117 8.58 3.85 -4.54
C TYR A 117 9.30 2.51 -4.35
N THR A 118 10.05 2.36 -3.25
CA THR A 118 10.61 1.06 -2.86
C THR A 118 9.49 0.05 -2.60
N ILE A 119 8.45 0.43 -1.85
CA ILE A 119 7.29 -0.42 -1.57
C ILE A 119 6.51 -0.73 -2.87
N ALA A 120 6.33 0.25 -3.75
CA ALA A 120 5.68 0.03 -5.04
C ALA A 120 6.47 -0.96 -5.93
N THR A 121 7.81 -0.82 -5.96
CA THR A 121 8.70 -1.71 -6.71
C THR A 121 8.66 -3.14 -6.19
N TRP A 122 8.48 -3.32 -4.88
CA TRP A 122 8.27 -4.63 -4.28
C TRP A 122 7.00 -5.29 -4.81
N ARG A 123 5.87 -4.58 -4.81
CA ARG A 123 4.59 -5.11 -5.34
C ARG A 123 4.71 -5.53 -6.81
N ASP A 124 5.27 -4.66 -7.63
CA ASP A 124 5.31 -4.84 -9.09
C ASP A 124 6.32 -5.92 -9.53
N GLY A 125 7.07 -6.49 -8.57
CA GLY A 125 7.96 -7.62 -8.82
C GLY A 125 9.02 -7.29 -9.87
N GLY A 126 9.66 -6.12 -9.76
CA GLY A 126 10.74 -5.68 -10.66
C GLY A 126 11.92 -6.67 -10.73
N ASN A 127 13.11 -6.26 -11.17
CA ASN A 127 14.30 -7.14 -11.33
C ASN A 127 14.86 -7.75 -10.01
N LYS A 128 14.04 -8.07 -9.02
CA LYS A 128 14.43 -8.59 -7.72
C LYS A 128 14.20 -10.10 -7.64
N LEU A 129 15.21 -10.79 -7.12
CA LEU A 129 15.24 -12.23 -6.91
C LEU A 129 14.55 -12.67 -5.60
N SER A 130 14.12 -11.74 -4.74
CA SER A 130 13.54 -12.04 -3.42
C SER A 130 12.02 -12.08 -3.46
N THR A 131 11.45 -13.27 -3.24
CA THR A 131 10.00 -13.51 -3.11
C THR A 131 9.39 -12.71 -1.96
N ARG A 132 10.03 -12.73 -0.79
CA ARG A 132 9.52 -12.07 0.43
C ARG A 132 9.26 -10.58 0.27
N SER A 133 10.16 -9.86 -0.39
CA SER A 133 9.94 -8.43 -0.64
C SER A 133 8.68 -8.20 -1.48
N SER A 134 8.46 -9.05 -2.49
CA SER A 134 7.27 -8.98 -3.34
C SER A 134 6.00 -9.31 -2.58
N ASP A 135 6.06 -10.29 -1.69
CA ASP A 135 4.92 -10.70 -0.86
C ASP A 135 4.48 -9.58 0.07
N ILE A 136 5.41 -8.83 0.69
CA ILE A 136 5.09 -7.63 1.50
C ILE A 136 4.36 -6.57 0.65
N GLY A 137 4.90 -6.28 -0.54
CA GLY A 137 4.30 -5.27 -1.44
C GLY A 137 2.89 -5.65 -1.90
N LYS A 138 2.66 -6.92 -2.22
CA LYS A 138 1.34 -7.47 -2.57
C LYS A 138 0.39 -7.46 -1.37
N LYS A 139 0.86 -7.89 -0.20
CA LYS A 139 0.10 -7.87 1.06
C LYS A 139 -0.48 -6.48 1.32
N ILE A 140 0.33 -5.42 1.25
CA ILE A 140 -0.16 -4.04 1.44
C ILE A 140 -1.22 -3.66 0.38
N TYR A 141 -1.05 -4.10 -0.86
CA TYR A 141 -1.98 -3.81 -1.95
C TYR A 141 -3.34 -4.49 -1.75
N ASP A 142 -3.33 -5.77 -1.36
CA ASP A 142 -4.53 -6.58 -1.11
C ASP A 142 -5.29 -6.05 0.11
N TYR A 143 -4.58 -5.77 1.21
CA TYR A 143 -5.20 -5.21 2.41
C TYR A 143 -5.71 -3.78 2.23
N ARG A 144 -5.16 -3.01 1.28
CA ARG A 144 -5.73 -1.72 0.90
C ARG A 144 -7.10 -1.89 0.26
N GLU A 145 -7.23 -2.81 -0.69
CA GLU A 145 -8.52 -3.14 -1.30
C GLU A 145 -9.53 -3.56 -0.23
N GLU A 146 -9.10 -4.45 0.68
CA GLU A 146 -9.93 -4.97 1.77
C GLU A 146 -10.33 -3.88 2.78
N SER A 147 -9.41 -2.98 3.15
CA SER A 147 -9.74 -1.88 4.07
C SER A 147 -10.77 -0.91 3.47
N LEU A 148 -10.79 -0.75 2.14
CA LEU A 148 -11.76 0.08 1.42
C LEU A 148 -13.08 -0.67 1.20
N SER A 149 -13.06 -1.96 0.88
CA SER A 149 -14.26 -2.78 0.72
C SER A 149 -15.06 -2.85 2.03
N ASN A 150 -14.40 -3.01 3.17
CA ASN A 150 -15.03 -3.04 4.49
C ASN A 150 -15.80 -1.74 4.81
N LYS A 151 -15.35 -0.60 4.29
CA LYS A 151 -16.06 0.68 4.43
C LYS A 151 -17.38 0.71 3.65
N LEU A 152 -17.46 0.01 2.52
CA LEU A 152 -18.70 -0.18 1.77
C LEU A 152 -19.65 -1.13 2.50
N VAL A 153 -19.14 -2.26 2.98
CA VAL A 153 -19.94 -3.29 3.69
C VAL A 153 -20.58 -2.71 4.95
N THR A 154 -19.84 -1.89 5.70
CA THR A 154 -20.33 -1.29 6.95
C THR A 154 -21.16 -0.03 6.75
N GLY A 155 -21.14 0.58 5.56
CA GLY A 155 -21.91 1.79 5.22
C GLY A 155 -21.52 3.05 5.99
N LYS A 156 -20.39 3.05 6.72
CA LYS A 156 -19.98 4.17 7.60
C LYS A 156 -19.44 5.38 6.85
N GLN A 157 -18.87 5.18 5.67
CA GLN A 157 -18.29 6.25 4.85
C GLN A 157 -19.09 6.47 3.57
N ASN A 158 -18.84 7.61 2.91
CA ASN A 158 -19.45 7.93 1.61
C ASN A 158 -19.17 6.81 0.59
N PRO A 159 -20.19 5.98 0.24
CA PRO A 159 -19.97 4.81 -0.60
C PRO A 159 -19.51 5.18 -2.01
N VAL A 160 -19.95 6.32 -2.53
CA VAL A 160 -19.57 6.82 -3.87
C VAL A 160 -18.10 7.22 -3.89
N GLY A 161 -17.63 7.89 -2.84
CA GLY A 161 -16.21 8.27 -2.72
C GLY A 161 -15.30 7.04 -2.65
N VAL A 162 -15.67 6.06 -1.82
CA VAL A 162 -14.93 4.81 -1.65
C VAL A 162 -14.92 3.99 -2.96
N LEU A 163 -16.07 3.86 -3.64
CA LEU A 163 -16.15 3.23 -4.97
C LEU A 163 -15.30 3.97 -6.01
N GLY A 164 -15.22 5.31 -5.97
CA GLY A 164 -14.34 6.08 -6.84
C GLY A 164 -12.86 5.71 -6.69
N VAL A 165 -12.41 5.53 -5.44
CA VAL A 165 -11.04 5.06 -5.14
C VAL A 165 -10.83 3.62 -5.62
N LEU A 166 -11.79 2.73 -5.33
CA LEU A 166 -11.73 1.34 -5.75
C LEU A 166 -11.70 1.19 -7.28
N ASN A 167 -12.49 1.97 -8.01
CA ASN A 167 -12.49 1.96 -9.48
C ASN A 167 -11.17 2.44 -10.06
N ARG A 168 -10.60 3.50 -9.49
CA ARG A 168 -9.33 4.07 -9.95
C ARG A 168 -8.16 3.09 -9.78
N HIS A 169 -8.15 2.32 -8.69
CA HIS A 169 -7.00 1.49 -8.32
C HIS A 169 -7.19 -0.01 -8.59
N TYR A 170 -8.43 -0.51 -8.59
CA TYR A 170 -8.77 -1.94 -8.59
C TYR A 170 -9.83 -2.32 -9.64
N ALA A 171 -10.38 -1.36 -10.39
CA ALA A 171 -11.29 -1.62 -11.51
C ALA A 171 -12.61 -2.36 -11.15
N TRP A 172 -13.16 -2.14 -9.94
CA TRP A 172 -14.39 -2.81 -9.44
C TRP A 172 -15.64 -2.61 -10.32
N ASN A 173 -15.87 -1.42 -10.87
CA ASN A 173 -17.08 -1.06 -11.62
C ASN A 173 -16.82 -0.88 -13.12
N LEU A 174 -16.07 -1.78 -13.77
CA LEU A 174 -15.95 -1.79 -15.23
C LEU A 174 -16.99 -2.71 -15.87
N PRO A 175 -18.22 -2.24 -16.21
CA PRO A 175 -19.02 -2.93 -17.22
C PRO A 175 -18.26 -2.91 -18.55
N GLY A 176 -18.09 -4.08 -19.18
CA GLY A 176 -17.38 -4.23 -20.45
C GLY A 176 -15.90 -4.65 -20.42
N VAL A 177 -15.25 -4.88 -19.26
CA VAL A 177 -13.81 -5.26 -19.23
C VAL A 177 -13.55 -6.66 -18.66
N SER A 178 -14.48 -7.27 -17.91
CA SER A 178 -14.25 -8.62 -17.35
C SER A 178 -14.87 -9.76 -18.16
N LYS A 179 -16.04 -9.65 -18.80
CA LYS A 179 -16.63 -10.77 -19.60
C LYS A 179 -17.55 -10.41 -20.79
N GLU A 180 -17.81 -9.13 -21.09
CA GLU A 180 -18.82 -8.76 -22.10
C GLU A 180 -18.26 -8.48 -23.51
N ARG A 181 -16.92 -8.41 -23.68
CA ARG A 181 -16.29 -8.29 -25.00
C ARG A 181 -15.90 -9.62 -25.65
N THR A 182 -16.25 -10.76 -25.06
CA THR A 182 -16.06 -12.08 -25.70
C THR A 182 -17.24 -12.52 -26.56
N SER A 183 -18.28 -11.68 -26.70
CA SER A 183 -19.37 -11.90 -27.67
C SER A 183 -19.50 -10.79 -28.71
N GLU A 184 -18.44 -10.01 -28.98
CA GLU A 184 -18.36 -9.35 -30.29
C GLU A 184 -18.20 -10.46 -31.33
N ARG A 185 -19.34 -10.90 -31.89
CA ARG A 185 -19.38 -11.84 -33.02
C ARG A 185 -18.39 -11.34 -34.06
N ALA A 186 -17.41 -12.16 -34.41
CA ALA A 186 -16.52 -11.87 -35.52
C ALA A 186 -17.37 -11.64 -36.77
N LEU A 187 -17.26 -10.43 -37.35
CA LEU A 187 -17.95 -10.09 -38.60
C LEU A 187 -17.46 -11.04 -39.69
N THR A 188 -18.39 -11.66 -40.42
CA THR A 188 -18.00 -12.44 -41.60
C THR A 188 -17.51 -11.50 -42.70
N ALA A 189 -16.72 -11.99 -43.66
CA ALA A 189 -16.14 -11.14 -44.72
C ALA A 189 -17.21 -10.34 -45.52
N SER A 190 -18.45 -10.80 -45.56
CA SER A 190 -19.62 -10.13 -46.13
C SER A 190 -20.14 -8.94 -45.33
N GLU A 191 -19.81 -8.85 -44.04
CA GLU A 191 -20.29 -7.83 -43.09
C GLU A 191 -19.23 -6.73 -42.84
N LEU A 192 -18.05 -6.83 -43.46
CA LEU A 192 -17.02 -5.81 -43.40
C LEU A 192 -17.37 -4.61 -44.31
N PRO A 193 -17.13 -3.36 -43.86
CA PRO A 193 -17.30 -2.18 -44.71
C PRO A 193 -16.41 -2.26 -45.95
N LYS A 194 -16.99 -2.09 -47.14
CA LYS A 194 -16.23 -2.06 -48.39
C LYS A 194 -15.54 -0.71 -48.53
N LEU A 195 -14.24 -0.73 -48.82
CA LEU A 195 -13.44 0.48 -49.00
C LEU A 195 -13.97 1.27 -50.21
N GLY A 196 -14.62 2.41 -49.96
CA GLY A 196 -15.14 3.31 -51.01
C GLY A 196 -16.59 3.81 -50.81
N GLU A 197 -17.38 3.19 -49.94
CA GLU A 197 -18.76 3.66 -49.66
C GLU A 197 -18.78 4.70 -48.52
N VAL A 198 -18.26 5.89 -48.80
CA VAL A 198 -18.56 7.05 -47.94
C VAL A 198 -19.95 7.56 -48.32
N LYS A 199 -20.97 7.22 -47.52
CA LYS A 199 -22.29 7.87 -47.62
C LYS A 199 -22.11 9.37 -47.38
N ARG A 200 -22.29 10.18 -48.43
CA ARG A 200 -22.44 11.63 -48.31
C ARG A 200 -23.66 11.89 -47.43
N ILE A 201 -23.45 12.59 -46.33
CA ILE A 201 -24.53 13.13 -45.51
C ILE A 201 -25.14 14.27 -46.32
N GLU A 202 -26.31 14.07 -46.90
CA GLU A 202 -27.09 15.13 -47.53
C GLU A 202 -27.50 16.13 -46.45
N SER A 203 -26.99 17.35 -46.59
CA SER A 203 -27.45 18.53 -45.85
C SER A 203 -28.63 19.13 -46.61
N GLU A 204 -29.85 18.84 -46.17
CA GLU A 204 -31.04 19.61 -46.59
C GLU A 204 -31.62 20.34 -45.36
N LYS A 205 -31.36 21.64 -45.33
CA LYS A 205 -32.23 22.67 -44.76
C LYS A 205 -32.18 23.86 -45.71
N ASP A 206 -33.22 24.00 -46.51
CA ASP A 206 -34.00 25.23 -46.69
C ASP A 206 -35.32 24.88 -47.38
#